data_AF-A0A7C7THM3-F1
#
_entry.id   AF-A0A7C7THM3-F1
#
_cell.length_a   1.000
_cell.length_b   1.000
_cell.length_c   1.000
_cell.angle_alpha   90.00
_cell.angle_beta   90.00
_cell.angle_gamma   90.00
#
_symmetry.space_group_name_H-M   'P 1'
#
loop_
_entity.id
_entity.type
_entity.pdbx_description
1 polymer ?
#
loop_
_entity_poly.entity_id
_entity_poly.type
_entity_poly.pdbx_seq_one_letter_code
_entity_poly.pdbx_strand_id
1 'polypeptide(L)'
;MTLCKKLIIAVSTLLLATAAFADSKGNRKSNMLLIGKTAGIHPFYILNQPYRFELPGESWSFGLEYGSSTASILSKSFKLSNQGLYARWFPGNSFNILMGYFQRGIASDGWTTTNASLETVTYKMDTKITDFGLAIGNQWIFDFGLTLGADWLMLGSGSATTTATVTSGTEDTTSKAKASSKTKVSTSGVV
;
A
#
# COMPACT_ATOMS: atom_id res chain seq x y z
N MET A 1 29.51 -1.13 17.91
CA MET A 1 28.11 -1.04 18.40
C MET A 1 27.22 -1.80 17.42
N THR A 2 26.61 -2.92 17.85
CA THR A 2 25.89 -3.85 16.96
C THR A 2 24.59 -3.26 16.42
N LEU A 3 24.19 -3.67 15.21
CA LEU A 3 23.02 -3.16 14.47
C LEU A 3 21.72 -3.19 15.32
N CYS A 4 21.54 -4.23 16.13
CA CYS A 4 20.40 -4.35 17.06
C CYS A 4 20.33 -3.21 18.09
N LYS A 5 21.46 -2.75 18.62
CA LYS A 5 21.47 -1.62 19.58
C LYS A 5 21.09 -0.30 18.91
N LYS A 6 21.48 -0.09 17.65
CA LYS A 6 21.09 1.10 16.87
C LYS A 6 19.60 1.09 16.56
N LEU A 7 19.04 -0.07 16.21
CA LEU A 7 17.62 -0.23 15.93
C LEU A 7 16.77 -0.05 17.20
N ILE A 8 17.19 -0.64 18.31
CA ILE A 8 16.51 -0.46 19.61
C ILE A 8 16.53 1.01 20.02
N ILE A 9 17.69 1.69 19.95
CA ILE A 9 17.76 3.12 20.28
C ILE A 9 16.87 3.95 19.35
N ALA A 10 16.87 3.71 18.04
CA ALA A 10 16.04 4.45 17.09
C ALA A 10 14.54 4.23 17.32
N VAL A 11 14.11 2.99 17.57
CA VAL A 11 12.73 2.63 17.87
C VAL A 11 12.30 3.17 19.24
N SER A 12 13.18 3.07 20.25
CA SER A 12 12.95 3.63 21.58
C SER A 12 12.88 5.15 21.56
N THR A 13 13.71 5.85 20.78
CA THR A 13 13.59 7.30 20.60
C THR A 13 12.35 7.68 19.81
N LEU A 14 11.88 6.85 18.87
CA LEU A 14 10.61 7.09 18.17
C LEU A 14 9.40 6.91 19.10
N LEU A 15 9.48 5.96 20.03
CA LEU A 15 8.46 5.69 21.06
C LEU A 15 8.50 6.70 22.24
N LEU A 16 9.69 7.17 22.65
CA LEU A 16 9.92 8.11 23.76
C LEU A 16 9.97 9.58 23.33
N ALA A 17 10.14 9.88 22.03
CA ALA A 17 9.89 11.21 21.47
C ALA A 17 8.42 11.63 21.61
N THR A 18 7.58 10.76 22.20
CA THR A 18 6.27 11.12 22.72
C THR A 18 6.24 12.28 23.70
N ALA A 19 7.37 12.60 24.33
CA ALA A 19 7.49 13.71 25.26
C ALA A 19 8.10 15.00 24.65
N ALA A 20 8.59 14.97 23.41
CA ALA A 20 9.19 16.13 22.72
C ALA A 20 8.51 16.35 21.36
N PHE A 21 7.19 16.51 21.36
CA PHE A 21 6.44 16.66 20.11
C PHE A 21 6.27 18.12 19.72
N ALA A 22 6.59 18.43 18.46
CA ALA A 22 6.02 19.58 17.75
C ALA A 22 4.49 19.58 17.93
N ASP A 23 3.88 20.77 17.98
CA ASP A 23 2.41 20.94 18.05
C ASP A 23 1.79 20.51 16.71
N SER A 24 1.75 19.19 16.47
CA SER A 24 1.25 18.61 15.24
C SER A 24 -0.23 18.94 15.06
N LYS A 25 -0.99 19.08 16.15
CA LYS A 25 -2.39 19.50 16.09
C LYS A 25 -2.54 20.93 15.58
N GLY A 26 -1.82 21.88 16.17
CA GLY A 26 -1.79 23.28 15.72
C GLY A 26 -1.27 23.41 14.29
N ASN A 27 -0.16 22.75 13.97
CA ASN A 27 0.44 22.80 12.64
C ASN A 27 -0.44 22.15 11.57
N ARG A 28 -1.18 21.09 11.91
CA ARG A 28 -2.14 20.47 10.99
C ARG A 28 -3.26 21.43 10.60
N LYS A 29 -3.74 22.23 11.56
CA LYS A 29 -4.75 23.26 11.32
C LYS A 29 -4.21 24.41 10.44
N SER A 30 -2.92 24.73 10.57
CA SER A 30 -2.28 25.84 9.86
C SER A 30 -1.82 25.47 8.44
N ASN A 31 -1.69 24.18 8.13
CA ASN A 31 -1.29 23.73 6.80
C ASN A 31 -2.47 23.72 5.82
N MET A 32 -2.21 24.06 4.56
CA MET A 32 -3.23 24.04 3.51
C MET A 32 -3.27 22.71 2.75
N LEU A 33 -2.10 22.08 2.56
CA LEU A 33 -1.94 20.87 1.76
C LEU A 33 -0.68 20.15 2.20
N LEU A 34 -0.78 18.83 2.36
CA LEU A 34 0.38 17.96 2.51
C LEU A 34 0.57 17.18 1.22
N ILE A 35 1.80 17.18 0.72
CA ILE A 35 2.22 16.41 -0.45
C ILE A 35 3.37 15.52 -0.02
N GLY A 36 3.30 14.24 -0.34
CA GLY A 36 4.35 13.31 0.02
C GLY A 36 4.13 11.92 -0.54
N LYS A 37 4.70 10.92 0.13
CA LYS A 37 4.46 9.51 -0.15
C LYS A 37 3.84 8.84 1.06
N THR A 38 2.94 7.89 0.82
CA THR A 38 2.40 7.04 1.88
C THR A 38 3.47 6.04 2.34
N ALA A 39 3.61 5.90 3.66
CA ALA A 39 4.43 4.88 4.30
C ALA A 39 3.60 4.13 5.35
N GLY A 40 3.76 2.81 5.40
CA GLY A 40 3.07 1.99 6.39
C GLY A 40 3.57 0.54 6.36
N ILE A 41 3.28 -0.18 7.45
CA ILE A 41 3.56 -1.60 7.59
C ILE A 41 2.38 -2.37 7.01
N HIS A 42 2.27 -2.29 5.69
CA HIS A 42 1.30 -3.01 4.86
C HIS A 42 2.04 -3.43 3.58
N PRO A 43 2.01 -4.69 3.12
CA PRO A 43 2.77 -5.20 1.98
C PRO A 43 2.61 -4.35 0.73
N PHE A 44 1.40 -3.81 0.51
CA PHE A 44 1.18 -2.92 -0.61
C PHE A 44 1.97 -1.60 -0.46
N TYR A 45 2.03 -1.01 0.73
CA TYR A 45 2.78 0.22 0.99
C TYR A 45 4.29 0.02 1.12
N ILE A 46 4.72 -1.19 1.49
CA ILE A 46 6.13 -1.58 1.50
C ILE A 46 6.66 -1.68 0.06
N LEU A 47 5.88 -2.27 -0.85
CA LEU A 47 6.30 -2.51 -2.23
C LEU A 47 5.91 -1.38 -3.20
N ASN A 48 4.92 -0.56 -2.83
CA ASN A 48 4.48 0.59 -3.60
C ASN A 48 4.18 1.75 -2.67
N GLN A 49 4.96 2.82 -2.76
CA GLN A 49 4.76 4.04 -1.98
C GLN A 49 4.08 5.09 -2.88
N PRO A 50 2.73 5.12 -2.95
CA PRO A 50 2.03 6.07 -3.80
C PRO A 50 2.24 7.50 -3.31
N TYR A 51 2.07 8.46 -4.22
CA TYR A 51 2.01 9.85 -3.84
C TYR A 51 0.72 10.11 -3.09
N ARG A 52 0.83 10.95 -2.06
CA ARG A 52 -0.26 11.35 -1.18
C ARG A 52 -0.48 12.84 -1.32
N PHE A 53 -1.75 13.22 -1.39
CA PHE A 53 -2.21 14.59 -1.27
C PHE A 53 -3.27 14.63 -0.18
N GLU A 54 -3.05 15.42 0.86
CA GLU A 54 -3.92 15.47 2.05
C GLU A 54 -4.27 16.92 2.35
N LEU A 55 -5.54 17.22 2.52
CA LEU A 55 -6.03 18.45 3.11
C LEU A 55 -6.09 18.25 4.63
N PRO A 56 -5.11 18.80 5.38
CA PRO A 56 -5.04 18.59 6.81
C PRO A 56 -6.05 19.48 7.54
N GLY A 57 -6.57 18.97 8.65
CA GLY A 57 -7.40 19.73 9.57
C GLY A 57 -7.12 19.38 11.04
N GLU A 58 -7.74 20.12 11.96
CA GLU A 58 -7.42 20.01 13.39
C GLU A 58 -7.72 18.62 13.98
N SER A 59 -8.80 17.97 13.54
CA SER A 59 -9.19 16.62 14.00
C SER A 59 -9.36 15.63 12.86
N TRP A 60 -9.61 16.12 11.65
CA TRP A 60 -9.79 15.31 10.47
C TRP A 60 -8.89 15.84 9.36
N SER A 61 -8.23 14.92 8.67
CA SER A 61 -7.65 15.18 7.36
C SER A 61 -8.39 14.35 6.32
N PHE A 62 -8.46 14.86 5.09
CA PHE A 62 -9.01 14.14 3.95
C PHE A 62 -7.97 14.11 2.86
N GLY A 63 -7.77 12.96 2.24
CA GLY A 63 -6.75 12.86 1.22
C GLY A 63 -7.04 11.82 0.17
N LEU A 64 -6.19 11.88 -0.83
CA LEU A 64 -6.14 10.92 -1.91
C LEU A 64 -4.71 10.44 -2.07
N GLU A 65 -4.58 9.21 -2.54
CA GLU A 65 -3.30 8.66 -2.93
C GLU A 65 -3.37 8.12 -4.35
N TYR A 66 -2.29 8.29 -5.09
CA TYR A 66 -2.16 7.82 -6.46
C TYR A 66 -0.69 7.51 -6.76
N GLY A 67 -0.44 6.38 -7.39
CA GLY A 67 0.90 6.09 -7.91
C GLY A 67 1.11 4.63 -8.23
N SER A 68 2.17 4.38 -8.97
CA SER A 68 2.60 3.04 -9.32
C SER A 68 4.09 2.86 -9.12
N SER A 69 4.49 1.65 -8.75
CA SER A 69 5.88 1.24 -8.58
C SER A 69 6.09 -0.14 -9.19
N THR A 70 7.31 -0.43 -9.61
CA THR A 70 7.70 -1.78 -10.01
C THR A 70 8.44 -2.43 -8.84
N ALA A 71 7.97 -3.60 -8.42
CA ALA A 71 8.61 -4.41 -7.40
C ALA A 71 9.11 -5.73 -8.01
N SER A 72 10.27 -6.19 -7.56
CA SER A 72 10.84 -7.47 -7.97
C SER A 72 10.80 -8.45 -6.80
N ILE A 73 10.10 -9.57 -6.97
CA ILE A 73 10.00 -10.63 -5.97
C ILE A 73 10.42 -11.94 -6.64
N LEU A 74 11.40 -12.65 -6.08
CA LEU A 74 11.88 -13.95 -6.60
C LEU A 74 12.19 -13.91 -8.12
N SER A 75 12.88 -12.85 -8.56
CA SER A 75 13.23 -12.60 -9.98
C SER A 75 12.06 -12.38 -10.94
N LYS A 76 10.83 -12.19 -10.43
CA LYS A 76 9.68 -11.74 -11.21
C LYS A 76 9.36 -10.28 -10.93
N SER A 77 9.04 -9.55 -11.99
CA SER A 77 8.68 -8.13 -11.94
C SER A 77 7.16 -7.98 -11.85
N PHE A 78 6.72 -7.14 -10.91
CA PHE A 78 5.32 -6.81 -10.67
C PHE A 78 5.16 -5.29 -10.73
N LYS A 79 4.23 -4.80 -11.55
CA LYS A 79 3.79 -3.42 -11.51
C LYS A 79 2.64 -3.31 -10.53
N LEU A 80 2.87 -2.57 -9.46
CA LEU A 80 1.90 -2.29 -8.42
C LEU A 80 1.34 -0.89 -8.65
N SER A 81 0.02 -0.74 -8.61
CA SER A 81 -0.63 0.58 -8.70
C SER A 81 -1.59 0.80 -7.54
N ASN A 82 -1.66 2.03 -7.06
CA ASN A 82 -2.54 2.42 -6.00
C ASN A 82 -3.32 3.65 -6.42
N GLN A 83 -4.61 3.65 -6.16
CA GLN A 83 -5.40 4.87 -6.12
C GLN A 83 -6.42 4.76 -4.99
N GLY A 84 -6.67 5.83 -4.26
CA GLY A 84 -7.68 5.78 -3.22
C GLY A 84 -7.99 7.13 -2.59
N LEU A 85 -9.09 7.15 -1.86
CA LEU A 85 -9.55 8.26 -1.05
C LEU A 85 -9.57 7.80 0.39
N TYR A 86 -9.15 8.67 1.31
CA TYR A 86 -9.15 8.35 2.73
C TYR A 86 -9.49 9.56 3.58
N ALA A 87 -9.99 9.27 4.78
CA ALA A 87 -10.13 10.20 5.89
C ALA A 87 -9.24 9.74 7.03
N ARG A 88 -8.61 10.68 7.72
CA ARG A 88 -7.73 10.42 8.86
C ARG A 88 -8.20 11.22 10.05
N TRP A 89 -8.60 10.52 11.11
CA TRP A 89 -9.04 11.11 12.36
C TRP A 89 -7.90 11.15 13.38
N PHE A 90 -7.78 12.27 14.08
CA PHE A 90 -6.80 12.52 15.12
C PHE A 90 -7.53 12.77 16.45
N PRO A 91 -7.58 11.80 17.38
CA PRO A 91 -8.12 12.03 18.72
C PRO A 91 -7.21 12.94 19.58
N GLY A 92 -5.98 13.21 19.13
CA GLY A 92 -5.01 14.01 19.86
C GLY A 92 -3.94 14.60 18.93
N ASN A 93 -2.69 14.66 19.42
CA ASN A 93 -1.62 15.35 18.70
C ASN A 93 -1.19 14.63 17.40
N SER A 94 -0.73 13.39 17.51
CA SER A 94 -0.08 12.69 16.39
C SER A 94 -0.65 11.31 16.10
N PHE A 95 -1.21 10.64 17.11
CA PHE A 95 -1.93 9.38 16.90
C PHE A 95 -3.13 9.61 15.99
N ASN A 96 -3.37 8.69 15.07
CA ASN A 96 -4.48 8.77 14.14
C ASN A 96 -5.04 7.41 13.75
N ILE A 97 -6.29 7.47 13.30
CA ILE A 97 -7.02 6.37 12.68
C ILE A 97 -7.34 6.79 11.25
N LEU A 98 -6.89 6.01 10.28
CA LEU A 98 -7.20 6.19 8.87
C LEU A 98 -8.30 5.22 8.46
N MET A 99 -9.24 5.71 7.65
CA MET A 99 -10.22 4.91 6.93
C MET A 99 -10.17 5.31 5.46
N GLY A 100 -10.19 4.34 4.55
CA GLY A 100 -10.08 4.64 3.14
C GLY A 100 -10.67 3.58 2.24
N TYR A 101 -10.94 4.00 1.01
CA TYR A 101 -11.38 3.16 -0.08
C TYR A 101 -10.31 3.21 -1.16
N PHE A 102 -9.75 2.06 -1.49
CA PHE A 102 -8.62 1.95 -2.40
C PHE A 102 -8.93 1.00 -3.55
N GLN A 103 -8.44 1.37 -4.72
CA GLN A 103 -8.32 0.50 -5.87
C GLN A 103 -6.83 0.25 -6.10
N ARG A 104 -6.45 -1.01 -6.05
CA ARG A 104 -5.06 -1.43 -6.18
C ARG A 104 -4.91 -2.34 -7.39
N GLY A 105 -3.75 -2.28 -8.03
CA GLY A 105 -3.41 -3.11 -9.18
C GLY A 105 -2.15 -3.90 -8.93
N ILE A 106 -2.13 -5.15 -9.41
CA ILE A 106 -0.94 -5.98 -9.52
C ILE A 106 -0.90 -6.52 -10.96
N ALA A 107 0.01 -6.01 -11.77
CA ALA A 107 0.23 -6.47 -13.13
C ALA A 107 1.58 -7.19 -13.23
N SER A 108 1.61 -8.33 -13.91
CA SER A 108 2.83 -9.10 -14.16
C SER A 108 2.77 -9.82 -15.49
N ASP A 109 3.94 -9.94 -16.13
CA ASP A 109 4.09 -10.54 -17.44
C ASP A 109 4.91 -11.84 -17.36
N GLY A 110 4.83 -12.68 -18.39
CA GLY A 110 5.69 -13.86 -18.52
C GLY A 110 5.28 -15.03 -17.62
N TRP A 111 4.00 -15.20 -17.34
CA TRP A 111 3.49 -16.39 -16.67
C TRP A 111 3.29 -17.52 -17.67
N THR A 112 4.04 -18.61 -17.52
CA THR A 112 3.94 -19.75 -18.43
C THR A 112 3.11 -20.89 -17.85
N THR A 113 2.45 -21.61 -18.75
CA THR A 113 1.75 -22.88 -18.51
C THR A 113 1.85 -23.74 -19.77
N THR A 114 1.24 -24.93 -19.76
CA THR A 114 1.19 -25.82 -20.92
C THR A 114 -0.23 -26.13 -21.36
N ASN A 115 -0.46 -26.20 -22.67
CA ASN A 115 -1.70 -26.72 -23.27
C ASN A 115 -1.74 -28.26 -23.22
N ALA A 116 -2.78 -28.88 -23.77
CA ALA A 116 -2.93 -30.34 -23.83
C ALA A 116 -1.83 -31.03 -24.65
N SER A 117 -1.30 -30.35 -25.66
CA SER A 117 -0.17 -30.80 -26.49
C SER A 117 1.21 -30.55 -25.84
N LEU A 118 1.24 -30.13 -24.56
CA LEU A 118 2.44 -29.81 -23.79
C LEU A 118 3.24 -28.60 -24.32
N GLU A 119 2.69 -27.82 -25.23
CA GLU A 119 3.31 -26.60 -25.72
C GLU A 119 3.18 -25.47 -24.70
N THR A 120 4.15 -24.57 -24.68
CA THR A 120 4.17 -23.43 -23.74
C THR A 120 3.19 -22.36 -24.19
N VAL A 121 2.34 -21.92 -23.25
CA VAL A 121 1.46 -20.76 -23.40
C VAL A 121 1.85 -19.73 -22.35
N THR A 122 2.07 -18.48 -22.78
CA THR A 122 2.49 -17.38 -21.92
C THR A 122 1.34 -16.40 -21.71
N TYR A 123 1.22 -15.92 -20.48
CA TYR A 123 0.16 -15.06 -20.01
C TYR A 123 0.70 -13.79 -19.37
N LYS A 124 -0.04 -12.71 -19.57
CA LYS A 124 -0.05 -11.50 -18.75
C LYS A 124 -1.17 -11.63 -17.72
N MET A 125 -0.87 -11.31 -16.47
CA MET A 125 -1.78 -11.40 -15.34
C MET A 125 -2.01 -9.99 -14.78
N ASP A 126 -3.25 -9.53 -14.82
CA ASP A 126 -3.68 -8.24 -14.27
C ASP A 126 -4.70 -8.48 -13.15
N THR A 127 -4.30 -8.22 -11.92
CA THR A 127 -5.18 -8.24 -10.74
C THR A 127 -5.61 -6.83 -10.39
N LYS A 128 -6.93 -6.64 -10.25
CA LYS A 128 -7.54 -5.43 -9.70
C LYS A 128 -8.14 -5.77 -8.35
N ILE A 129 -7.78 -5.01 -7.33
CA ILE A 129 -8.26 -5.14 -5.96
C ILE A 129 -9.04 -3.88 -5.65
N THR A 130 -10.22 -4.03 -5.06
CA THR A 130 -10.99 -2.94 -4.48
C THR A 130 -11.16 -3.26 -3.02
N ASP A 131 -10.58 -2.45 -2.14
CA ASP A 131 -10.62 -2.66 -0.70
C ASP A 131 -11.07 -1.43 0.08
N PHE A 132 -11.72 -1.68 1.21
CA PHE A 132 -11.89 -0.73 2.28
C PHE A 132 -10.84 -1.03 3.34
N GLY A 133 -10.04 -0.03 3.69
CA GLY A 133 -8.93 -0.12 4.63
C GLY A 133 -9.17 0.69 5.89
N LEU A 134 -8.83 0.11 7.04
CA LEU A 134 -8.68 0.78 8.32
C LEU A 134 -7.23 0.69 8.75
N ALA A 135 -6.65 1.80 9.18
CA ALA A 135 -5.29 1.80 9.70
C ALA A 135 -5.17 2.63 10.96
N ILE A 136 -4.18 2.31 11.77
CA ILE A 136 -3.79 3.10 12.93
C ILE A 136 -2.30 3.46 12.81
N GLY A 137 -2.00 4.69 13.20
CA GLY A 137 -0.74 5.30 12.84
C GLY A 137 -0.39 6.50 13.68
N ASN A 138 0.76 7.06 13.37
CA ASN A 138 1.20 8.34 13.90
C ASN A 138 1.62 9.25 12.74
N GLN A 139 1.25 10.53 12.84
CA GLN A 139 1.67 11.58 11.92
C GLN A 139 2.06 12.82 12.73
N TRP A 140 3.30 13.24 12.54
CA TRP A 140 3.91 14.41 13.13
C TRP A 140 4.06 15.48 12.08
N ILE A 141 3.63 16.69 12.41
CA ILE A 141 3.75 17.86 11.56
C ILE A 141 4.58 18.88 12.32
N PHE A 142 5.76 19.16 11.81
CA PHE A 142 6.69 20.11 12.39
C PHE A 142 6.34 21.54 11.98
N ASP A 143 6.79 22.52 12.76
CA ASP A 143 6.45 23.95 12.58
C ASP A 143 6.89 24.48 11.21
N PHE A 144 7.96 23.89 10.65
CA PHE A 144 8.49 24.18 9.32
C PHE A 144 7.80 23.40 8.19
N GLY A 145 6.65 22.76 8.47
CA GLY A 145 5.78 22.12 7.48
C GLY A 145 6.16 20.68 7.09
N LEU A 146 7.32 20.17 7.53
CA LEU A 146 7.65 18.76 7.31
C LEU A 146 6.63 17.87 8.01
N THR A 147 6.18 16.84 7.29
CA THR A 147 5.32 15.80 7.85
C THR A 147 6.03 14.46 7.82
N LEU A 148 6.12 13.81 8.96
CA LEU A 148 6.57 12.42 9.08
C LEU A 148 5.43 11.59 9.64
N GLY A 149 5.17 10.44 9.06
CA GLY A 149 4.16 9.55 9.59
C GLY A 149 4.24 8.15 9.00
N ALA A 150 3.71 7.20 9.75
CA ALA A 150 3.59 5.83 9.31
C ALA A 150 2.33 5.21 9.91
N ASP A 151 1.63 4.43 9.10
CA ASP A 151 0.53 3.58 9.54
C ASP A 151 1.11 2.21 9.89
N TRP A 152 1.10 1.86 11.18
CA TRP A 152 1.83 0.68 11.69
C TRP A 152 0.97 -0.58 11.74
N LEU A 153 -0.35 -0.45 11.68
CA LEU A 153 -1.27 -1.54 11.44
C LEU A 153 -2.32 -1.08 10.44
N MET A 154 -2.52 -1.87 9.38
CA MET A 154 -3.57 -1.66 8.40
C MET A 154 -4.31 -2.98 8.18
N LEU A 155 -5.64 -2.90 8.17
CA LEU A 155 -6.55 -4.01 7.89
C LEU A 155 -7.39 -3.64 6.69
N GLY A 156 -7.56 -4.58 5.77
CA GLY A 156 -8.37 -4.39 4.59
C GLY A 156 -9.39 -5.51 4.42
N SER A 157 -10.53 -5.17 3.84
CA SER A 157 -11.43 -6.16 3.27
C SER A 157 -11.98 -5.66 1.96
N GLY A 158 -12.19 -6.56 1.01
CA GLY A 158 -12.53 -6.17 -0.34
C GLY A 158 -12.70 -7.33 -1.30
N SER A 159 -12.68 -7.03 -2.58
CA SER A 159 -12.74 -8.00 -3.67
C SER A 159 -11.56 -7.87 -4.60
N ALA A 160 -11.05 -8.99 -5.11
CA ALA A 160 -10.04 -9.02 -6.15
C ALA A 160 -10.57 -9.75 -7.38
N THR A 161 -10.26 -9.20 -8.55
CA THR A 161 -10.51 -9.81 -9.84
C THR A 161 -9.20 -9.89 -10.60
N THR A 162 -8.82 -11.08 -11.07
CA THR A 162 -7.62 -11.26 -11.87
C THR A 162 -7.98 -11.75 -13.26
N THR A 163 -7.44 -11.07 -14.27
CA THR A 163 -7.57 -11.41 -15.68
C THR A 163 -6.25 -12.00 -16.18
N ALA A 164 -6.32 -13.14 -16.85
CA ALA A 164 -5.21 -13.74 -17.58
C ALA A 164 -5.39 -13.49 -19.08
N THR A 165 -4.41 -12.87 -19.72
CA THR A 165 -4.42 -12.57 -21.17
C THR A 165 -3.27 -13.31 -21.83
N VAL A 166 -3.56 -14.13 -22.84
CA VAL A 166 -2.51 -14.84 -23.60
C VAL A 166 -1.66 -13.81 -24.35
N THR A 167 -0.34 -13.91 -24.19
CA THR A 167 0.63 -13.08 -24.91
C THR A 167 1.41 -13.88 -25.96
N SER A 168 1.53 -15.21 -25.80
CA SER A 168 2.13 -16.10 -26.80
C SER A 168 1.69 -17.55 -26.60
N GLY A 169 1.74 -18.34 -27.69
CA GLY A 169 1.30 -19.74 -27.72
C GLY A 169 -0.20 -19.90 -28.02
N THR A 170 -0.65 -21.14 -28.16
CA THR A 170 -2.06 -21.47 -28.46
C THR A 170 -2.78 -21.90 -27.19
N GLU A 171 -3.74 -21.09 -26.73
CA GLU A 171 -4.58 -21.41 -25.57
C GLU A 171 -5.63 -22.48 -25.90
N ASP A 172 -5.81 -23.42 -24.97
CA ASP A 172 -6.90 -24.38 -24.95
C ASP A 172 -7.59 -24.44 -23.58
N THR A 173 -8.54 -25.35 -23.42
CA THR A 173 -9.27 -25.55 -22.16
C THR A 173 -8.35 -25.92 -20.99
N THR A 174 -7.25 -26.63 -21.25
CA THR A 174 -6.26 -27.05 -20.24
C THR A 174 -5.41 -25.88 -19.78
N SER A 175 -4.82 -25.12 -20.71
CA SER A 175 -3.97 -23.97 -20.38
C SER A 175 -4.79 -22.87 -19.70
N LYS A 176 -6.04 -22.65 -20.14
CA LYS A 176 -6.97 -21.69 -19.53
C LYS A 176 -7.35 -22.07 -18.09
N ALA A 177 -7.64 -23.35 -17.83
CA ALA A 177 -7.92 -23.84 -16.49
C ALA A 177 -6.71 -23.67 -15.55
N LYS A 178 -5.51 -24.01 -16.04
CA LYS A 178 -4.26 -23.80 -15.30
C LYS A 178 -4.00 -22.32 -15.01
N ALA A 179 -4.18 -21.44 -15.99
CA ALA A 179 -4.05 -19.99 -15.79
C ALA A 179 -5.06 -19.48 -14.74
N SER A 180 -6.31 -19.92 -14.82
CA SER A 180 -7.40 -19.57 -13.89
C SER A 180 -7.21 -20.12 -12.46
N SER A 181 -6.37 -21.13 -12.26
CA SER A 181 -6.01 -21.56 -10.90
C SER A 181 -5.03 -20.60 -10.22
N LYS A 182 -4.22 -19.88 -11.01
CA LYS A 182 -3.21 -18.92 -10.55
C LYS A 182 -3.79 -17.52 -10.32
N THR A 183 -5.07 -17.30 -10.62
CA THR A 183 -5.76 -15.99 -10.49
C THR A 183 -6.44 -15.79 -9.12
N LYS A 184 -6.40 -16.75 -8.20
CA LYS A 184 -7.05 -16.62 -6.89
C LYS A 184 -6.22 -15.73 -5.97
N VAL A 185 -6.74 -14.55 -5.64
CA VAL A 185 -6.16 -13.61 -4.67
C VAL A 185 -7.12 -13.46 -3.50
N SER A 186 -6.64 -13.74 -2.28
CA SER A 186 -7.39 -13.44 -1.05
C SER A 186 -7.22 -11.97 -0.69
N THR A 187 -8.32 -11.32 -0.35
CA THR A 187 -8.39 -9.90 0.08
C THR A 187 -8.70 -9.76 1.57
N SER A 188 -8.73 -10.86 2.34
CA SER A 188 -9.13 -10.85 3.74
C SER A 188 -7.94 -11.15 4.66
N GLY A 189 -7.64 -10.24 5.60
CA GLY A 189 -6.63 -10.40 6.64
C GLY A 189 -5.84 -9.12 6.96
N VAL A 190 -5.01 -9.17 8.00
CA VAL A 190 -3.79 -8.33 8.09
C VAL A 190 -2.96 -8.77 6.89
N VAL A 191 -3.10 -8.06 5.76
CA VAL A 191 -2.07 -8.12 4.73
C VAL A 191 -1.05 -7.11 5.16
#